data_AF-A0A0U5IEI4-F1
#
_entry.id   AF-A0A0U5IEI4-F1
#
_cell.length_a   1.000
_cell.length_b   1.000
_cell.length_c   1.000
_cell.angle_alpha   90.00
_cell.angle_beta   90.00
_cell.angle_gamma   90.00
#
_symmetry.space_group_name_H-M   'P 1'
#
loop_
_entity.id
_entity.type
_entity.pdbx_description
1 polymer ?
#
loop_
_entity_poly.entity_id
_entity_poly.type
_entity_poly.pdbx_seq_one_letter_code
_entity_poly.pdbx_strand_id
1 'polypeptide(L)'
;MICLDEQPTQLIGETRTPIPLQLGQAQRYDYEYERIGTADNVMIVEPLAGWRKASVRAAKTALDLAQESKELLEVDYPEADKVVLVWDNLNTHAPASLYKAFAPQEARRLLDRLEIHDTPKHGSWLDIAEIELSVFTKQCLDRRIDDIDTLSSEAKAWADRRNASGAVVDW
;
A
#
# COMPACT_ATOMS: atom_id res chain seq x y z
N MET A 1 16.23 -5.09 -2.70
CA MET A 1 15.31 -4.79 -3.83
C MET A 1 13.94 -4.59 -3.23
N ILE A 2 13.28 -3.49 -3.57
CA ILE A 2 12.01 -3.07 -3.01
C ILE A 2 11.00 -2.98 -4.16
N CYS A 3 9.79 -3.51 -3.97
CA CYS A 3 8.68 -3.37 -4.88
C CYS A 3 7.66 -2.38 -4.31
N LEU A 4 7.11 -1.51 -5.15
CA LEU A 4 6.09 -0.52 -4.78
C LEU A 4 4.96 -0.54 -5.79
N ASP A 5 3.73 -0.62 -5.29
CA ASP A 5 2.51 -0.45 -6.07
C ASP A 5 1.38 0.08 -5.16
N GLU A 6 0.28 0.53 -5.76
CA GLU A 6 -0.85 1.07 -5.02
C GLU A 6 -2.22 0.68 -5.57
N GLN A 7 -3.14 0.42 -4.64
CA GLN A 7 -4.49 -0.05 -4.93
C GLN A 7 -5.55 0.90 -4.35
N PRO A 8 -6.44 1.48 -5.20
CA PRO A 8 -7.56 2.25 -4.71
C PRO A 8 -8.56 1.36 -3.96
N THR A 9 -9.13 1.88 -2.88
CA THR A 9 -10.17 1.21 -2.09
C THR A 9 -11.35 2.12 -1.82
N GLN A 10 -12.53 1.53 -1.67
CA GLN A 10 -13.74 2.26 -1.30
C GLN A 10 -13.87 2.28 0.22
N LEU A 11 -14.23 3.44 0.76
CA LEU A 11 -14.65 3.57 2.15
C LEU A 11 -16.16 3.30 2.19
N ILE A 12 -16.55 2.24 2.89
CA ILE A 12 -17.90 1.69 2.89
C ILE A 12 -18.43 1.68 4.33
N GLY A 13 -19.53 2.41 4.54
CA GLY A 13 -20.29 2.44 5.78
C GLY A 13 -21.42 1.42 5.81
N GLU A 14 -21.79 1.03 7.03
CA GLU A 14 -23.00 0.27 7.32
C GLU A 14 -24.21 1.21 7.35
N THR A 15 -25.25 0.95 6.56
CA THR A 15 -26.50 1.72 6.65
C THR A 15 -27.39 1.25 7.82
N ARG A 16 -27.16 0.03 8.33
CA ARG A 16 -27.91 -0.57 9.45
C ARG A 16 -26.98 -1.38 10.33
N THR A 17 -27.23 -1.36 11.65
CA THR A 17 -26.47 -2.17 12.61
C THR A 17 -26.71 -3.66 12.35
N PRO A 18 -25.65 -4.47 12.12
CA PRO A 18 -25.80 -5.92 11.96
C PRO A 18 -26.48 -6.58 13.16
N ILE A 19 -27.35 -7.56 12.92
CA ILE A 19 -28.00 -8.30 14.01
C ILE A 19 -27.02 -9.37 14.50
N PRO A 20 -26.64 -9.36 15.79
CA PRO A 20 -25.65 -10.28 16.33
C PRO A 20 -26.14 -11.73 16.30
N LEU A 21 -25.19 -12.66 16.36
CA LEU A 21 -25.45 -14.09 16.50
C LEU A 21 -26.34 -14.37 17.72
N GLN A 22 -27.38 -15.17 17.52
CA GLN A 22 -28.19 -15.74 18.60
C GLN A 22 -28.14 -17.27 18.52
N LEU A 23 -28.40 -17.96 19.63
CA LEU A 23 -28.38 -19.42 19.66
C LEU A 23 -29.37 -19.97 18.61
N GLY A 24 -28.85 -20.67 17.60
CA GLY A 24 -29.64 -21.22 16.49
C GLY A 24 -29.93 -20.25 15.33
N GLN A 25 -29.40 -19.02 15.35
CA GLN A 25 -29.54 -18.05 14.26
C GLN A 25 -28.18 -17.51 13.83
N ALA A 26 -27.87 -17.69 12.55
CA ALA A 26 -26.69 -17.08 11.93
C ALA A 26 -26.79 -15.55 11.97
N GLN A 27 -25.63 -14.89 11.97
CA GLN A 27 -25.52 -13.44 11.89
C GLN A 27 -26.21 -12.93 10.63
N ARG A 28 -26.94 -11.83 10.74
CA ARG A 28 -27.63 -11.20 9.59
C ARG A 28 -27.02 -9.83 9.33
N TYR A 29 -26.60 -9.65 8.09
CA TYR A 29 -26.09 -8.40 7.56
C TYR A 29 -27.07 -7.85 6.53
N ASP A 30 -27.18 -6.53 6.45
CA ASP A 30 -27.91 -5.91 5.36
C ASP A 30 -27.00 -5.79 4.13
N TYR A 31 -27.58 -6.01 2.95
CA TYR A 31 -26.89 -5.84 1.68
C TYR A 31 -26.71 -4.35 1.34
N GLU A 32 -27.55 -3.48 1.90
CA GLU A 32 -27.43 -2.03 1.73
C GLU A 32 -26.15 -1.51 2.40
N TYR A 33 -25.43 -0.64 1.70
CA TYR A 33 -24.20 0.00 2.18
C TYR A 33 -24.16 1.45 1.70
N GLU A 34 -23.44 2.29 2.43
CA GLU A 34 -23.18 3.68 2.04
C GLU A 34 -21.74 3.81 1.54
N ARG A 35 -21.55 4.43 0.37
CA ARG A 35 -20.20 4.78 -0.11
C ARG A 35 -19.84 6.16 0.41
N ILE A 36 -18.90 6.21 1.35
CA ILE A 36 -18.49 7.44 2.03
C ILE A 36 -17.39 8.15 1.25
N GLY A 37 -16.53 7.37 0.58
CA GLY A 37 -15.43 7.93 -0.21
C GLY A 37 -14.53 6.87 -0.78
N THR A 38 -13.31 7.28 -1.10
CA THR A 38 -12.24 6.42 -1.59
C THR A 38 -10.93 6.81 -0.91
N ALA A 39 -10.06 5.83 -0.74
CA ALA A 39 -8.68 6.00 -0.31
C ALA A 39 -7.78 5.17 -1.24
N ASP A 40 -6.47 5.31 -1.09
CA ASP A 40 -5.46 4.59 -1.85
C ASP A 40 -4.49 3.90 -0.90
N ASN A 41 -4.28 2.60 -1.08
CA ASN A 41 -3.37 1.81 -0.26
C ASN A 41 -2.05 1.67 -1.01
N VAL A 42 -0.99 2.23 -0.47
CA VAL A 42 0.36 2.06 -1.01
C VAL A 42 1.03 0.89 -0.32
N MET A 43 1.54 -0.05 -1.10
CA MET A 43 2.25 -1.22 -0.63
C MET A 43 3.72 -1.13 -1.01
N ILE A 44 4.59 -1.30 -0.03
CA ILE A 44 6.03 -1.40 -0.24
C ILE A 44 6.49 -2.74 0.33
N VAL A 45 7.23 -3.53 -0.46
CA VAL A 45 7.64 -4.89 -0.09
C VAL A 45 9.13 -5.07 -0.33
N GLU A 46 9.84 -5.61 0.66
CA GLU A 46 11.13 -6.27 0.46
C GLU A 46 10.89 -7.80 0.47
N PRO A 47 10.82 -8.45 -0.71
CA PRO A 47 10.33 -9.82 -0.81
C PRO A 47 11.21 -10.84 -0.09
N LEU A 48 12.54 -10.69 -0.23
CA LEU A 48 13.53 -11.63 0.29
C LEU A 48 13.77 -11.46 1.79
N ALA A 49 13.67 -10.23 2.31
CA ALA A 49 13.71 -10.00 3.75
C ALA A 49 12.40 -10.42 4.43
N GLY A 50 11.34 -10.62 3.64
CA GLY A 50 9.99 -10.75 4.17
C GLY A 50 9.72 -9.53 5.03
N TRP A 51 9.76 -8.33 4.45
CA TRP A 51 9.37 -7.07 5.07
C TRP A 51 8.36 -6.35 4.18
N ARG A 52 7.41 -5.64 4.79
CA ARG A 52 6.49 -4.76 4.06
C ARG A 52 6.02 -3.57 4.89
N LYS A 53 5.55 -2.56 4.18
CA LYS A 53 4.84 -1.39 4.72
C LYS A 53 3.56 -1.20 3.92
N ALA A 54 2.45 -1.00 4.63
CA ALA A 54 1.16 -0.63 4.05
C ALA A 54 0.77 0.75 4.57
N SER A 55 0.72 1.73 3.67
CA SER A 55 0.34 3.11 3.95
C SER A 55 -0.99 3.43 3.29
N VAL A 56 -1.76 4.33 3.88
CA VAL A 56 -3.06 4.74 3.34
C VAL A 56 -3.03 6.24 3.05
N ARG A 57 -3.44 6.61 1.84
CA ARG A 57 -3.47 7.99 1.34
C ARG A 57 -4.88 8.34 0.89
N ALA A 58 -5.23 9.63 0.99
CA ALA A 58 -6.55 10.10 0.57
C ALA A 58 -6.72 10.08 -0.97
N ALA A 59 -5.61 10.13 -1.71
CA ALA A 59 -5.60 10.10 -3.16
C ALA A 59 -4.33 9.40 -3.68
N LYS A 60 -4.39 8.99 -4.95
CA LYS A 60 -3.26 8.44 -5.71
C LYS A 60 -2.60 9.55 -6.51
N THR A 61 -1.63 10.27 -5.93
CA THR A 61 -0.93 11.37 -6.62
C THR A 61 0.58 11.19 -6.65
N ALA A 62 1.23 11.90 -7.59
CA ALA A 62 2.69 11.99 -7.63
C ALA A 62 3.32 12.54 -6.33
N LEU A 63 2.58 13.34 -5.56
CA LEU A 63 3.06 13.85 -4.26
C LEU A 63 3.04 12.76 -3.20
N ASP A 64 2.00 11.93 -3.19
CA ASP A 64 1.87 10.79 -2.28
C ASP A 64 2.99 9.80 -2.54
N LEU A 65 3.21 9.42 -3.81
CA LEU A 65 4.32 8.54 -4.20
C LEU A 65 5.69 9.11 -3.78
N ALA A 66 5.90 10.42 -4.00
CA ALA A 66 7.16 11.05 -3.64
C ALA A 66 7.41 11.02 -2.12
N GLN A 67 6.35 11.16 -1.32
CA GLN A 67 6.48 11.02 0.14
C GLN A 67 6.74 9.60 0.58
N GLU A 68 6.07 8.61 -0.01
CA GLU A 68 6.36 7.19 0.26
C GLU A 68 7.80 6.82 -0.10
N SER A 69 8.30 7.34 -1.22
CA SER A 69 9.69 7.15 -1.66
C SER A 69 10.68 7.82 -0.71
N LYS A 70 10.37 9.01 -0.20
CA LYS A 70 11.22 9.71 0.77
C LYS A 70 11.25 8.95 2.09
N GLU A 71 10.11 8.54 2.61
CA GLU A 71 10.00 7.78 3.86
C GLU A 71 10.72 6.43 3.75
N LEU A 72 10.59 5.73 2.61
CA LEU A 72 11.34 4.52 2.32
C LEU A 72 12.86 4.73 2.47
N LEU A 73 13.37 5.82 1.90
CA LEU A 73 14.80 6.10 1.89
C LEU A 73 15.33 6.63 3.22
N GLU A 74 14.54 7.43 3.95
CA GLU A 74 15.02 8.16 5.14
C GLU A 74 14.64 7.51 6.46
N VAL A 75 13.60 6.68 6.47
CA VAL A 75 13.08 6.04 7.68
C VAL A 75 13.26 4.53 7.61
N ASP A 76 12.82 3.91 6.52
CA ASP A 76 12.84 2.44 6.42
C ASP A 76 14.24 1.92 6.09
N TYR A 77 14.98 2.60 5.20
CA TYR A 77 16.35 2.23 4.80
C TYR A 77 17.33 3.43 4.84
N PRO A 78 17.52 4.10 6.00
CA PRO A 78 18.40 5.27 6.11
C PRO A 78 19.86 4.96 5.76
N GLU A 79 20.33 3.76 6.11
CA GLU A 79 21.72 3.34 5.92
C GLU A 79 21.99 2.73 4.54
N ALA A 80 20.97 2.56 3.69
CA ALA A 80 21.16 2.02 2.35
C ALA A 80 21.75 3.09 1.43
N ASP A 81 22.95 2.86 0.91
CA ASP A 81 23.55 3.73 -0.12
C ASP A 81 22.66 3.83 -1.36
N LYS A 82 22.05 2.69 -1.75
CA LYS A 82 21.13 2.61 -2.88
C LYS A 82 20.02 1.60 -2.66
N VAL A 83 18.82 1.96 -3.06
CA VAL A 83 17.64 1.09 -3.09
C VAL A 83 17.29 0.78 -4.55
N VAL A 84 17.30 -0.51 -4.91
CA VAL A 84 16.73 -0.98 -6.17
C VAL A 84 15.21 -1.00 -6.02
N LEU A 85 14.52 -0.06 -6.65
CA LEU A 85 13.07 0.12 -6.61
C LEU A 85 12.45 -0.43 -7.89
N VAL A 86 11.45 -1.30 -7.75
CA VAL A 86 10.68 -1.90 -8.83
C VAL A 86 9.22 -1.44 -8.70
N TRP A 87 8.63 -0.96 -9.77
CA TRP A 87 7.23 -0.53 -9.82
C TRP A 87 6.65 -0.67 -11.24
N ASP A 88 5.35 -0.43 -11.41
CA ASP A 88 4.70 -0.45 -12.72
C ASP A 88 5.00 0.80 -13.59
N ASN A 89 4.38 0.89 -14.77
CA ASN A 89 4.61 1.99 -15.72
C ASN A 89 3.57 3.13 -15.61
N LEU A 90 3.00 3.36 -14.42
CA LEU A 90 2.06 4.46 -14.22
C LEU A 90 2.73 5.83 -14.43
N ASN A 91 1.95 6.83 -14.84
CA ASN A 91 2.48 8.18 -15.09
C ASN A 91 3.07 8.87 -13.85
N THR A 92 2.69 8.45 -12.65
CA THR A 92 3.26 8.91 -11.38
C THR A 92 4.58 8.22 -11.06
N HIS A 93 4.83 7.02 -11.60
CA HIS A 93 6.05 6.24 -11.40
C HIS A 93 7.20 6.79 -12.24
N ALA A 94 7.63 8.00 -11.88
CA ALA A 94 8.63 8.74 -12.60
C ALA A 94 9.50 9.57 -11.65
N PRO A 95 10.80 9.75 -11.96
CA PRO A 95 11.67 10.67 -11.22
C PRO A 95 11.11 12.09 -11.09
N ALA A 96 10.30 12.53 -12.07
CA ALA A 96 9.64 13.83 -12.06
C ALA A 96 8.70 14.03 -10.85
N SER A 97 8.17 12.95 -10.27
CA SER A 97 7.33 13.00 -9.07
C SER A 97 8.10 13.53 -7.86
N LEU A 98 9.38 13.17 -7.70
CA LEU A 98 10.24 13.72 -6.64
C LEU A 98 10.47 15.23 -6.83
N TYR A 99 10.72 15.67 -8.06
CA TYR A 99 10.88 17.10 -8.38
C TYR A 99 9.59 17.91 -8.26
N LYS A 100 8.44 17.25 -8.39
CA LYS A 100 7.14 17.87 -8.15
C LYS A 100 6.89 18.12 -6.66
N ALA A 101 7.40 17.26 -5.79
CA ALA A 101 7.15 17.30 -4.35
C ALA A 101 8.22 18.08 -3.56
N PHE A 102 9.48 18.01 -3.96
CA PHE A 102 10.61 18.51 -3.16
C PHE A 102 11.45 19.56 -3.90
N ALA A 103 12.22 20.33 -3.13
CA ALA A 103 13.20 21.25 -3.70
C ALA A 103 14.21 20.49 -4.59
N PRO A 104 14.72 21.08 -5.68
CA PRO A 104 15.56 20.35 -6.66
C PRO A 104 16.77 19.62 -6.06
N GLN A 105 17.40 20.20 -5.03
CA GLN A 105 18.53 19.61 -4.32
C GLN A 105 18.12 18.36 -3.53
N GLU A 106 16.97 18.40 -2.88
CA GLU A 106 16.43 17.28 -2.12
C GLU A 106 15.91 16.17 -3.03
N ALA A 107 15.14 16.53 -4.06
CA ALA A 107 14.67 15.59 -5.09
C ALA A 107 15.83 14.84 -5.74
N ARG A 108 16.91 15.56 -6.08
CA ARG A 108 18.12 14.96 -6.65
C ARG A 108 18.79 14.00 -5.68
N ARG A 109 18.96 14.38 -4.41
CA ARG A 109 19.56 13.51 -3.38
C ARG A 109 18.76 12.22 -3.19
N LEU A 110 17.43 12.30 -3.17
CA LEU A 110 16.57 11.12 -3.07
C LEU A 110 16.70 10.24 -4.32
N LEU A 111 16.66 10.85 -5.51
CA LEU A 111 16.79 10.12 -6.77
C LEU A 111 18.15 9.43 -6.92
N ASP A 112 19.24 10.05 -6.47
CA ASP A 112 20.59 9.46 -6.54
C ASP A 112 20.71 8.18 -5.67
N ARG A 113 19.84 8.02 -4.67
CA ARG A 113 19.72 6.80 -3.84
C ARG A 113 18.78 5.75 -4.42
N LEU A 114 18.14 6.01 -5.56
CA LEU A 114 17.25 5.05 -6.22
C LEU A 114 17.90 4.48 -7.49
N GLU A 115 17.76 3.18 -7.66
CA GLU A 115 17.90 2.51 -8.94
C GLU A 115 16.53 1.97 -9.34
N ILE A 116 15.90 2.60 -10.33
CA ILE A 116 14.50 2.35 -10.69
C ILE A 116 14.45 1.37 -11.86
N HIS A 117 13.64 0.32 -11.72
CA HIS A 117 13.31 -0.63 -12.78
C HIS A 117 11.80 -0.73 -12.94
N ASP A 118 11.32 -0.62 -14.18
CA ASP A 118 9.90 -0.77 -14.47
C ASP A 118 9.57 -2.25 -14.74
N THR A 119 8.42 -2.73 -14.28
CA THR A 119 7.91 -4.04 -14.68
C THR A 119 7.60 -4.07 -16.19
N PRO A 120 7.68 -5.23 -16.87
CA PRO A 120 7.31 -5.32 -18.28
C PRO A 120 5.87 -4.87 -18.52
N LYS A 121 5.62 -4.20 -19.64
CA LYS A 121 4.25 -3.84 -20.05
C LYS A 121 3.37 -5.08 -20.13
N HIS A 122 2.18 -5.00 -19.54
CA HIS A 122 1.23 -6.13 -19.40
C HIS A 122 1.78 -7.31 -18.57
N GLY A 123 2.79 -7.07 -17.72
CA GLY A 123 3.43 -8.06 -16.86
C GLY A 123 3.12 -7.87 -15.38
N SER A 124 1.89 -7.45 -15.02
CA SER A 124 1.46 -7.24 -13.62
C SER A 124 1.70 -8.45 -12.71
N TRP A 125 1.65 -9.66 -13.26
CA TRP A 125 1.94 -10.90 -12.53
C TRP A 125 3.39 -11.03 -12.04
N LEU A 126 4.30 -10.18 -12.52
CA LEU A 126 5.67 -10.07 -12.01
C LEU A 126 5.82 -8.99 -10.93
N ASP A 127 4.78 -8.19 -10.68
CA ASP A 127 4.80 -7.16 -9.64
C ASP A 127 4.48 -7.77 -8.27
N ILE A 128 5.50 -7.84 -7.42
CA ILE A 128 5.37 -8.43 -6.09
C ILE A 128 4.51 -7.54 -5.19
N ALA A 129 4.54 -6.23 -5.38
CA ALA A 129 3.70 -5.34 -4.58
C ALA A 129 2.22 -5.57 -4.91
N GLU A 130 1.86 -5.83 -6.17
CA GLU A 130 0.51 -6.22 -6.57
C GLU A 130 0.07 -7.56 -5.95
N ILE A 131 0.97 -8.55 -5.91
CA ILE A 131 0.70 -9.83 -5.22
C ILE A 131 0.43 -9.59 -3.73
N GLU A 132 1.25 -8.78 -3.07
CA GLU A 132 1.10 -8.45 -1.66
C GLU A 132 -0.19 -7.66 -1.37
N LEU A 133 -0.57 -6.75 -2.28
CA LEU A 133 -1.87 -6.04 -2.27
C LEU A 133 -3.06 -7.02 -2.38
N SER A 134 -2.94 -8.08 -3.19
CA SER A 134 -3.96 -9.14 -3.25
C SER A 134 -4.14 -9.84 -1.91
N VAL A 135 -3.03 -10.12 -1.20
CA VAL A 135 -3.08 -10.74 0.13
C VAL A 135 -3.62 -9.76 1.16
N PHE A 136 -3.21 -8.49 1.11
CA PHE A 136 -3.74 -7.42 1.95
C PHE A 136 -5.26 -7.29 1.80
N THR A 137 -5.76 -7.27 0.56
CA THR A 137 -7.19 -7.21 0.26
C THR A 137 -7.95 -8.39 0.91
N LYS A 138 -7.42 -9.61 0.80
CA LYS A 138 -8.06 -10.81 1.36
C LYS A 138 -8.00 -10.89 2.89
N GLN A 139 -6.99 -10.30 3.53
CA GLN A 139 -6.72 -10.48 4.96
C GLN A 139 -7.10 -9.27 5.81
N CYS A 140 -7.23 -8.09 5.22
CA CYS A 140 -7.50 -6.85 5.94
C CYS A 140 -8.76 -6.13 5.45
N LEU A 141 -9.04 -6.20 4.15
CA LEU A 141 -10.16 -5.51 3.51
C LEU A 141 -11.37 -6.42 3.24
N ASP A 142 -11.46 -7.57 3.92
CA ASP A 142 -12.59 -8.51 3.85
C ASP A 142 -13.81 -8.05 4.67
N ARG A 143 -13.81 -6.78 5.09
CA ARG A 143 -14.84 -6.12 5.91
C ARG A 143 -15.06 -4.69 5.45
N ARG A 144 -16.21 -4.13 5.82
CA ARG A 144 -16.53 -2.71 5.60
C ARG A 144 -15.67 -1.85 6.54
N ILE A 145 -15.02 -0.84 5.98
CA ILE A 145 -14.26 0.19 6.69
C ILE A 145 -14.69 1.52 6.11
N ASP A 146 -15.22 2.39 6.96
CA ASP A 146 -16.00 3.55 6.58
C ASP A 146 -15.20 4.86 6.64
N ASP A 147 -14.05 4.85 7.32
CA ASP A 147 -13.16 5.99 7.45
C ASP A 147 -11.68 5.65 7.21
N ILE A 148 -10.90 6.68 6.87
CA ILE A 148 -9.49 6.56 6.51
C ILE A 148 -8.57 6.29 7.71
N ASP A 149 -8.93 6.74 8.91
CA ASP A 149 -8.09 6.60 10.11
C ASP A 149 -8.13 5.15 10.60
N THR A 150 -9.32 4.54 10.59
CA THR A 150 -9.51 3.10 10.83
C THR A 150 -8.78 2.29 9.77
N LEU A 151 -8.94 2.62 8.48
CA LEU A 151 -8.23 1.93 7.40
C LEU A 151 -6.71 2.00 7.58
N SER A 152 -6.18 3.17 7.94
CA SER A 152 -4.74 3.38 8.20
C SER A 152 -4.24 2.54 9.37
N SER A 153 -4.99 2.51 10.47
CA SER A 153 -4.65 1.75 11.67
C SER A 153 -4.66 0.24 11.41
N GLU A 154 -5.66 -0.24 10.67
CA GLU A 154 -5.81 -1.65 10.32
C GLU A 154 -4.76 -2.10 9.29
N ALA A 155 -4.45 -1.26 8.29
CA ALA A 155 -3.38 -1.52 7.33
C ALA A 155 -2.02 -1.66 8.02
N LYS A 156 -1.71 -0.74 8.95
CA LYS A 156 -0.50 -0.80 9.76
C LYS A 156 -0.47 -2.08 10.62
N ALA A 157 -1.54 -2.37 11.35
CA ALA A 157 -1.62 -3.55 12.20
C ALA A 157 -1.48 -4.86 11.40
N TRP A 158 -2.02 -4.90 10.19
CA TRP A 158 -1.84 -6.01 9.27
C TRP A 158 -0.37 -6.17 8.84
N ALA A 159 0.28 -5.09 8.42
CA ALA A 159 1.68 -5.11 7.99
C ALA A 159 2.61 -5.53 9.14
N ASP A 160 2.40 -4.98 10.35
CA ASP A 160 3.18 -5.32 11.55
C ASP A 160 3.05 -6.82 11.90
N ARG A 161 1.85 -7.40 11.81
CA ARG A 161 1.65 -8.85 12.02
C ARG A 161 2.36 -9.70 10.97
N ARG A 162 2.30 -9.33 9.70
CA ARG A 162 2.99 -10.04 8.59
C ARG A 162 4.51 -9.94 8.70
N ASN A 163 5.02 -8.79 9.14
CA ASN A 163 6.41 -8.56 9.52
C ASN A 163 6.86 -9.47 10.65
N ALA A 164 6.08 -9.55 11.72
CA ALA A 164 6.40 -10.42 12.85
C ALA A 164 6.41 -11.92 12.48
N SER A 165 5.59 -12.34 11.50
CA SER A 165 5.57 -13.74 11.05
C SER A 165 6.70 -14.10 10.08
N GLY A 166 7.52 -13.14 9.64
CA GLY A 166 8.59 -13.37 8.67
C GLY A 166 8.08 -13.94 7.34
N ALA A 167 6.85 -13.58 6.93
CA ALA A 167 6.28 -14.11 5.70
C ALA A 167 7.09 -13.61 4.50
N VAL A 168 7.74 -14.54 3.80
CA VAL A 168 8.51 -14.31 2.58
C VAL A 168 7.69 -14.67 1.34
N VAL A 169 8.10 -14.15 0.20
CA VAL A 169 7.55 -14.55 -1.11
C VAL A 169 8.38 -15.71 -1.65
N ASP A 170 7.76 -16.87 -1.81
CA ASP A 170 8.36 -18.05 -2.46
C ASP A 170 8.02 -18.02 -3.96
N TRP A 171 9.05 -18.09 -4.79
CA TRP A 171 9.02 -17.85 -6.24
C TRP A 171 9.00 -19.15 -7.05
#